data_AF-A0A536UL38-F1
#
_entry.id   AF-A0A536UL38-F1
#
_cell.length_a   1.000
_cell.length_b   1.000
_cell.length_c   1.000
_cell.angle_alpha   90.00
_cell.angle_beta   90.00
_cell.angle_gamma   90.00
#
_symmetry.space_group_name_H-M   'P 1'
#
loop_
_entity.id
_entity.type
_entity.pdbx_description
1 polymer ?
#
loop_
_entity_poly.entity_id
_entity_poly.type
_entity_poly.pdbx_seq_one_letter_code
_entity_poly.pdbx_strand_id
1 'polypeptide(L)'
;MILHHYATSPFSEKVRLILGYKGLAWRSVTVPVIMPKPDVIALTGGYRKTPFLQIGADIYCDTALMARLIDERHPEPPLYPQEIAGTAQMLAQWADTILFWTAIPYTMQPAGVAALFGNAPPEVLKAFAADRAPFTSNMVRQTPADATAGLHTYLGWLETHLADGREFLVRGAASIADFSVAHCLWYVHRAPELAKILDGYPKLSAWLQRVRAFGHGESTPMTSAASLDIAAKAKEHAPTEIEAGLGFAAGDAITVMPVDYGRDPVPGTLVGLTRHEVVIERRDERAGTVHVHFPRLGFQIKHQEQSK
;
A
#
# COMPACT_ATOMS: atom_id res chain seq x y z
N MET A 1 -2.45 -12.90 10.84
CA MET A 1 -2.49 -11.58 10.18
C MET A 1 -3.85 -11.35 9.55
N ILE A 2 -4.41 -10.15 9.69
CA ILE A 2 -5.71 -9.75 9.10
C ILE A 2 -5.43 -8.63 8.11
N LEU A 3 -5.66 -8.87 6.82
CA LEU A 3 -5.48 -7.86 5.77
C LEU A 3 -6.82 -7.20 5.47
N HIS A 4 -6.87 -5.89 5.65
CA HIS A 4 -8.02 -5.05 5.29
C HIS A 4 -7.80 -4.49 3.88
N HIS A 5 -8.60 -4.94 2.92
CA HIS A 5 -8.35 -4.67 1.51
C HIS A 5 -9.61 -4.64 0.65
N TYR A 6 -9.46 -4.32 -0.63
CA TYR A 6 -10.49 -4.56 -1.63
C TYR A 6 -9.84 -5.12 -2.91
N ALA A 7 -10.59 -5.93 -3.65
CA ALA A 7 -10.08 -6.72 -4.77
C ALA A 7 -9.35 -5.87 -5.83
N THR A 8 -9.91 -4.70 -6.13
CA THR A 8 -9.48 -3.84 -7.25
C THR A 8 -8.36 -2.84 -6.92
N SER A 9 -7.79 -2.88 -5.70
CA SER A 9 -6.68 -1.99 -5.30
C SER A 9 -5.33 -2.56 -5.73
N PRO A 10 -4.51 -1.80 -6.48
CA PRO A 10 -3.14 -2.20 -6.81
C PRO A 10 -2.26 -2.39 -5.56
N PHE A 11 -2.29 -1.46 -4.61
CA PHE A 11 -1.54 -1.61 -3.36
C PHE A 11 -1.99 -2.82 -2.54
N SER A 12 -3.26 -3.23 -2.65
CA SER A 12 -3.70 -4.48 -2.02
C SER A 12 -3.17 -5.70 -2.75
N GLU A 13 -3.14 -5.66 -4.09
CA GLU A 13 -2.52 -6.72 -4.90
C GLU A 13 -1.05 -6.91 -4.55
N LYS A 14 -0.29 -5.82 -4.36
CA LYS A 14 1.11 -5.88 -3.89
C LYS A 14 1.25 -6.73 -2.64
N VAL A 15 0.44 -6.44 -1.61
CA VAL A 15 0.53 -7.17 -0.33
C VAL A 15 0.02 -8.60 -0.47
N ARG A 16 -1.03 -8.85 -1.27
CA ARG A 16 -1.48 -10.23 -1.55
C ARG A 16 -0.40 -11.06 -2.24
N LEU A 17 0.31 -10.50 -3.22
CA LEU A 17 1.44 -11.17 -3.87
C LEU A 17 2.59 -11.43 -2.90
N ILE A 18 2.88 -10.49 -1.99
CA ILE A 18 3.88 -10.70 -0.91
C ILE A 18 3.45 -11.87 -0.01
N LEU A 19 2.18 -11.94 0.40
CA LEU A 19 1.66 -13.03 1.23
C LEU A 19 1.75 -14.38 0.50
N GLY A 20 1.52 -14.40 -0.82
CA GLY A 20 1.72 -15.60 -1.64
C GLY A 20 3.17 -16.02 -1.78
N TYR A 21 4.07 -15.06 -2.04
CA TYR A 21 5.51 -15.31 -2.09
C TYR A 21 6.05 -15.90 -0.77
N LYS A 22 5.52 -15.42 0.36
CA LYS A 22 5.85 -15.92 1.70
C LYS A 22 5.11 -17.22 2.08
N GLY A 23 4.19 -17.70 1.24
CA GLY A 23 3.39 -18.89 1.51
C GLY A 23 2.49 -18.78 2.75
N LEU A 24 1.98 -17.57 3.05
CA LEU A 24 1.31 -17.28 4.32
C LEU A 24 -0.20 -17.48 4.27
N ALA A 25 -0.75 -17.98 5.38
CA ALA A 25 -2.18 -17.96 5.64
C ALA A 25 -2.61 -16.64 6.31
N TRP A 26 -3.74 -16.07 5.88
CA TRP A 26 -4.20 -14.77 6.35
C TRP A 26 -5.74 -14.63 6.34
N ARG A 27 -6.25 -13.65 7.11
CA ARG A 27 -7.68 -13.34 7.18
C ARG A 27 -8.00 -12.15 6.29
N SER A 28 -9.00 -12.31 5.42
CA SER A 28 -9.40 -11.31 4.43
C SER A 28 -10.61 -10.51 4.90
N VAL A 29 -10.41 -9.23 5.20
CA VAL A 29 -11.50 -8.28 5.48
C VAL A 29 -11.67 -7.35 4.28
N THR A 30 -12.84 -7.41 3.64
CA THR A 30 -13.18 -6.51 2.53
C THR A 30 -13.62 -5.15 3.07
N VAL A 31 -12.97 -4.07 2.66
CA VAL A 31 -13.33 -2.69 3.03
C VAL A 31 -14.01 -1.95 1.87
N PRO A 32 -14.82 -0.91 2.14
CA PRO A 32 -15.38 -0.08 1.08
C PRO A 32 -14.29 0.64 0.25
N VAL A 33 -14.52 0.78 -1.06
CA VAL A 33 -13.60 1.44 -1.99
C VAL A 33 -13.52 2.96 -1.75
N ILE A 34 -14.68 3.55 -1.47
CA ILE A 34 -14.91 5.00 -1.26
C ILE A 34 -15.44 5.24 0.16
N MET A 35 -15.45 6.50 0.59
CA MET A 35 -16.07 6.91 1.86
C MET A 35 -17.61 6.79 1.83
N PRO A 36 -18.27 6.59 2.99
CA PRO A 36 -17.72 6.47 4.34
C PRO A 36 -17.17 5.07 4.66
N LYS A 37 -16.18 5.00 5.58
CA LYS A 37 -15.53 3.74 6.02
C LYS A 37 -15.49 3.64 7.56
N PRO A 38 -16.64 3.56 8.25
CA PRO A 38 -16.69 3.64 9.71
C PRO A 38 -15.85 2.56 10.42
N ASP A 39 -15.84 1.34 9.89
CA ASP A 39 -15.08 0.23 10.50
C ASP A 39 -13.57 0.36 10.29
N VAL A 40 -13.17 0.96 9.16
CA VAL A 40 -11.76 1.30 8.93
C VAL A 40 -11.34 2.40 9.89
N ILE A 41 -12.12 3.48 9.99
CA ILE A 41 -11.79 4.62 10.85
C ILE A 41 -11.73 4.23 12.32
N ALA A 42 -12.58 3.29 12.77
CA ALA A 42 -12.52 2.77 14.13
C ALA A 42 -11.14 2.15 14.46
N LEU A 43 -10.49 1.50 13.49
CA LEU A 43 -9.14 0.95 13.64
C LEU A 43 -8.05 2.00 13.39
N THR A 44 -8.14 2.74 12.29
CA THR A 44 -7.05 3.57 11.77
C THR A 44 -7.03 5.00 12.29
N GLY A 45 -8.11 5.46 12.93
CA GLY A 45 -8.24 6.83 13.44
C GLY A 45 -8.35 7.92 12.38
N GLY A 46 -8.64 7.57 11.13
CA GLY A 46 -8.85 8.53 10.04
C GLY A 46 -8.07 8.20 8.76
N TYR A 47 -7.00 7.41 8.85
CA TYR A 47 -6.26 6.97 7.68
C TYR A 47 -7.15 6.09 6.78
N ARG A 48 -7.49 6.62 5.59
CA ARG A 48 -8.47 6.00 4.68
C ARG A 48 -7.88 5.23 3.49
N LYS A 49 -6.54 5.22 3.35
CA LYS A 49 -5.86 4.44 2.28
C LYS A 49 -5.98 2.94 2.57
N THR A 50 -5.79 2.12 1.54
CA THR A 50 -5.97 0.67 1.60
C THR A 50 -4.90 0.00 0.74
N PRO A 51 -4.23 -1.07 1.20
CA PRO A 51 -4.55 -1.87 2.38
C PRO A 51 -3.95 -1.32 3.69
N PHE A 52 -4.35 -1.94 4.80
CA PHE A 52 -3.63 -1.92 6.07
C PHE A 52 -3.66 -3.33 6.69
N LEU A 53 -2.68 -3.64 7.53
CA LEU A 53 -2.56 -4.94 8.20
C LEU A 53 -2.94 -4.79 9.67
N GLN A 54 -3.66 -5.77 10.20
CA GLN A 54 -3.99 -5.84 11.62
C GLN A 54 -3.41 -7.12 12.23
N ILE A 55 -2.82 -6.97 13.42
CA ILE A 55 -2.40 -8.05 14.31
C ILE A 55 -2.88 -7.66 15.72
N GLY A 56 -3.91 -8.33 16.25
CA GLY A 56 -4.51 -7.92 17.51
C GLY A 56 -5.03 -6.48 17.45
N ALA A 57 -4.49 -5.62 18.32
CA ALA A 57 -4.76 -4.18 18.37
C ALA A 57 -3.68 -3.31 17.70
N ASP A 58 -2.71 -3.91 17.01
CA ASP A 58 -1.69 -3.20 16.24
C ASP A 58 -2.13 -3.08 14.77
N ILE A 59 -2.23 -1.84 14.28
CA ILE A 59 -2.74 -1.46 12.96
C ILE A 59 -1.62 -0.85 12.13
N TYR A 60 -1.10 -1.61 11.16
CA TYR A 60 0.03 -1.22 10.32
C TYR A 60 -0.45 -0.62 9.01
N CYS A 61 -0.30 0.69 8.90
CA CYS A 61 -0.65 1.46 7.72
C CYS A 61 0.53 1.54 6.74
N ASP A 62 0.21 1.57 5.45
CA ASP A 62 1.15 1.63 4.32
C ASP A 62 1.85 0.30 3.97
N THR A 63 1.86 -0.02 2.68
CA THR A 63 2.42 -1.29 2.19
C THR A 63 3.92 -1.43 2.41
N ALA A 64 4.67 -0.33 2.50
CA ALA A 64 6.10 -0.38 2.77
C ALA A 64 6.38 -0.85 4.20
N LEU A 65 5.60 -0.38 5.18
CA LEU A 65 5.70 -0.86 6.56
C LEU A 65 5.19 -2.30 6.69
N MET A 66 4.05 -2.61 6.07
CA MET A 66 3.50 -3.96 6.07
C MET A 66 4.49 -4.98 5.50
N ALA A 67 5.19 -4.64 4.41
CA ALA A 67 6.19 -5.52 3.80
C ALA A 67 7.37 -5.80 4.74
N ARG A 68 7.88 -4.78 5.45
CA ARG A 68 8.93 -4.97 6.46
C ARG A 68 8.46 -5.86 7.60
N LEU A 69 7.29 -5.58 8.17
CA LEU A 69 6.73 -6.39 9.24
C LEU A 69 6.53 -7.86 8.82
N ILE A 70 6.03 -8.10 7.60
CA ILE A 70 5.86 -9.45 7.06
C ILE A 70 7.22 -10.13 6.91
N ASP A 71 8.24 -9.43 6.41
CA ASP A 71 9.60 -9.95 6.27
C ASP A 71 10.24 -10.28 7.63
N GLU A 72 10.14 -9.37 8.60
CA GLU A 72 10.69 -9.56 9.95
C GLU A 72 10.06 -10.77 10.67
N ARG A 73 8.75 -10.97 10.50
CA ARG A 73 8.03 -12.12 11.09
C ARG A 73 8.26 -13.42 10.32
N HIS A 74 8.54 -13.33 9.03
CA HIS A 74 8.73 -14.48 8.15
C HIS A 74 9.93 -14.21 7.22
N PRO A 75 11.19 -14.33 7.71
CA PRO A 75 12.37 -13.88 6.97
C PRO A 75 12.61 -14.61 5.64
N GLU A 76 12.18 -15.87 5.54
CA GLU A 76 12.41 -16.69 4.34
C GLU A 76 11.12 -16.90 3.53
N PRO A 77 11.15 -16.73 2.19
CA PRO A 77 12.25 -16.16 1.39
C PRO A 77 12.33 -14.62 1.53
N PRO A 78 13.51 -13.98 1.55
CA PRO A 78 13.66 -12.57 1.95
C PRO A 78 13.10 -11.57 0.93
N LEU A 79 12.36 -10.55 1.40
CA LEU A 79 11.93 -9.40 0.59
C LEU A 79 13.04 -8.35 0.45
N TYR A 80 13.98 -8.32 1.40
CA TYR A 80 15.12 -7.40 1.43
C TYR A 80 16.45 -8.16 1.54
N PRO A 81 16.90 -8.86 0.48
CA PRO A 81 18.19 -9.56 0.52
C PRO A 81 19.34 -8.59 0.82
N GLN A 82 20.20 -8.92 1.78
CA GLN A 82 21.15 -7.94 2.37
C GLN A 82 22.10 -7.32 1.33
N GLU A 83 22.52 -8.09 0.34
CA GLU A 83 23.49 -7.67 -0.68
C GLU A 83 22.95 -6.57 -1.61
N ILE A 84 21.62 -6.43 -1.67
CA ILE A 84 20.92 -5.58 -2.64
C ILE A 84 19.80 -4.75 -1.99
N ALA A 85 19.66 -4.78 -0.66
CA ALA A 85 18.52 -4.22 0.06
C ALA A 85 18.28 -2.74 -0.28
N GLY A 86 19.35 -1.94 -0.35
CA GLY A 86 19.26 -0.52 -0.73
C GLY A 86 18.71 -0.32 -2.15
N THR A 87 19.23 -1.07 -3.13
CA THR A 87 18.75 -1.01 -4.53
C THR A 87 17.30 -1.44 -4.65
N ALA A 88 16.92 -2.53 -3.99
CA ALA A 88 15.54 -3.00 -3.98
C ALA A 88 14.58 -1.97 -3.38
N GLN A 89 14.98 -1.33 -2.27
CA GLN A 89 14.19 -0.30 -1.61
C GLN A 89 14.03 0.98 -2.46
N MET A 90 15.12 1.47 -3.08
CA MET A 90 15.05 2.64 -3.95
C MET A 90 14.15 2.39 -5.16
N LEU A 91 14.27 1.21 -5.79
CA LEU A 91 13.43 0.82 -6.92
C LEU A 91 11.97 0.66 -6.51
N ALA A 92 11.70 0.05 -5.36
CA ALA A 92 10.36 -0.06 -4.79
C ALA A 92 9.74 1.32 -4.52
N GLN A 93 10.48 2.23 -3.91
CA GLN A 93 10.01 3.59 -3.62
C GLN A 93 9.70 4.36 -4.90
N TRP A 94 10.56 4.29 -5.92
CA TRP A 94 10.28 4.88 -7.23
C TRP A 94 9.01 4.27 -7.84
N ALA A 95 8.84 2.95 -7.77
CA ALA A 95 7.70 2.28 -8.38
C ALA A 95 6.37 2.65 -7.68
N ASP A 96 6.34 2.61 -6.35
CA ASP A 96 5.15 2.92 -5.55
C ASP A 96 4.74 4.40 -5.62
N THR A 97 5.63 5.29 -6.07
CA THR A 97 5.36 6.72 -6.18
C THR A 97 5.24 7.14 -7.64
N ILE A 98 6.33 7.12 -8.39
CA ILE A 98 6.39 7.67 -9.75
C ILE A 98 5.71 6.74 -10.75
N LEU A 99 6.12 5.47 -10.82
CA LEU A 99 5.55 4.53 -11.80
C LEU A 99 4.05 4.35 -11.58
N PHE A 100 3.62 4.19 -10.32
CA PHE A 100 2.21 4.09 -9.98
C PHE A 100 1.43 5.30 -10.48
N TRP A 101 1.91 6.52 -10.20
CA TRP A 101 1.21 7.73 -10.62
C TRP A 101 1.27 8.03 -12.11
N THR A 102 2.17 7.39 -12.86
CA THR A 102 2.16 7.35 -14.33
C THR A 102 1.19 6.29 -14.87
N ALA A 103 1.10 5.12 -14.25
CA ALA A 103 0.21 4.05 -14.67
C ALA A 103 -1.28 4.45 -14.53
N ILE A 104 -1.66 5.16 -13.47
CA ILE A 104 -3.07 5.55 -13.23
C ILE A 104 -3.68 6.36 -14.40
N PRO A 105 -3.16 7.54 -14.80
CA PRO A 105 -3.73 8.32 -15.90
C PRO A 105 -3.66 7.60 -17.25
N TYR A 106 -2.64 6.78 -17.49
CA TYR A 106 -2.60 5.92 -18.67
C TYR A 106 -3.78 4.95 -18.68
N THR A 107 -4.00 4.20 -17.59
CA THR A 107 -5.07 3.20 -17.49
C THR A 107 -6.46 3.84 -17.40
N MET A 108 -6.60 5.08 -16.94
CA MET A 108 -7.88 5.79 -16.83
C MET A 108 -8.29 6.54 -18.11
N GLN A 109 -7.69 6.22 -19.25
CA GLN A 109 -8.17 6.63 -20.58
C GLN A 109 -9.56 6.02 -20.89
N PRO A 110 -10.32 6.52 -21.89
CA PRO A 110 -11.68 6.05 -22.16
C PRO A 110 -11.84 4.52 -22.25
N ALA A 111 -10.91 3.83 -22.92
CA ALA A 111 -10.94 2.36 -23.02
C ALA A 111 -10.77 1.67 -21.66
N GLY A 112 -9.92 2.21 -20.77
CA GLY A 112 -9.73 1.66 -19.45
C GLY A 112 -10.85 2.03 -18.48
N VAL A 113 -11.46 3.22 -18.59
CA VAL A 113 -12.70 3.54 -17.87
C VAL A 113 -13.81 2.55 -18.25
N ALA A 114 -13.97 2.26 -19.54
CA ALA A 114 -14.92 1.26 -20.02
C ALA A 114 -14.63 -0.14 -19.45
N ALA A 115 -13.36 -0.56 -19.42
CA ALA A 115 -12.99 -1.86 -18.85
C ALA A 115 -13.21 -1.94 -17.33
N LEU A 116 -12.91 -0.88 -16.59
CA LEU A 116 -12.94 -0.85 -15.13
C LEU A 116 -14.33 -0.58 -14.56
N PHE A 117 -15.16 0.16 -15.28
CA PHE A 117 -16.45 0.68 -14.81
C PHE A 117 -17.62 0.45 -15.78
N GLY A 118 -17.41 -0.13 -16.96
CA GLY A 118 -18.46 -0.25 -17.99
C GLY A 118 -19.67 -1.08 -17.59
N ASN A 119 -19.51 -1.99 -16.62
CA ASN A 119 -20.60 -2.78 -16.04
C ASN A 119 -21.21 -2.16 -14.78
N ALA A 120 -20.70 -1.00 -14.33
CA ALA A 120 -21.20 -0.30 -13.16
C ALA A 120 -22.20 0.79 -13.57
N PRO A 121 -23.24 1.05 -12.75
CA PRO A 121 -24.11 2.20 -12.95
C PRO A 121 -23.29 3.51 -13.01
N PRO A 122 -23.66 4.50 -13.85
CA PRO A 122 -22.96 5.78 -13.96
C PRO A 122 -22.74 6.49 -12.60
N GLU A 123 -23.65 6.30 -11.66
CA GLU A 123 -23.60 6.83 -10.30
C GLU A 123 -22.38 6.30 -9.54
N VAL A 124 -21.94 5.07 -9.80
CA VAL A 124 -20.74 4.49 -9.17
C VAL A 124 -19.48 5.19 -9.66
N LEU A 125 -19.35 5.44 -10.96
CA LEU A 125 -18.22 6.18 -11.52
C LEU A 125 -18.21 7.62 -11.00
N LYS A 126 -19.39 8.27 -10.93
CA LYS A 126 -19.53 9.61 -10.37
C LYS A 126 -19.13 9.68 -8.90
N ALA A 127 -19.60 8.73 -8.09
CA ALA A 127 -19.26 8.65 -6.67
C ALA A 127 -17.76 8.37 -6.46
N PHE A 128 -17.17 7.49 -7.29
CA PHE A 128 -15.73 7.24 -7.28
C PHE A 128 -14.92 8.49 -7.63
N ALA A 129 -15.30 9.22 -8.68
CA ALA A 129 -14.64 10.47 -9.05
C ALA A 129 -14.76 11.53 -7.93
N ALA A 130 -15.95 11.66 -7.33
CA ALA A 130 -16.20 12.58 -6.23
C ALA A 130 -15.40 12.25 -4.96
N ASP A 131 -15.19 10.97 -4.66
CA ASP A 131 -14.32 10.52 -3.55
C ASP A 131 -12.84 10.78 -3.84
N ARG A 132 -12.39 10.54 -5.08
CA ARG A 132 -10.97 10.68 -5.47
C ARG A 132 -10.53 12.14 -5.64
N ALA A 133 -11.42 13.04 -6.02
CA ALA A 133 -11.08 14.46 -6.21
C ALA A 133 -10.47 15.13 -4.96
N PRO A 134 -11.11 15.14 -3.77
CA PRO A 134 -10.50 15.70 -2.56
C PRO A 134 -9.31 14.87 -2.07
N PHE A 135 -9.28 13.57 -2.35
CA PHE A 135 -8.20 12.67 -1.96
C PHE A 135 -6.87 13.00 -2.64
N THR A 136 -6.89 13.53 -3.87
CA THR A 136 -5.70 13.93 -4.64
C THR A 136 -5.62 15.43 -4.92
N SER A 137 -6.35 16.27 -4.17
CA SER A 137 -6.54 17.70 -4.47
C SER A 137 -5.26 18.53 -4.52
N ASN A 138 -4.20 18.12 -3.81
CA ASN A 138 -2.91 18.81 -3.77
C ASN A 138 -1.87 18.24 -4.74
N MET A 139 -2.27 17.38 -5.66
CA MET A 139 -1.37 16.74 -6.62
C MET A 139 -1.47 17.37 -8.00
N VAL A 140 -0.31 17.59 -8.62
CA VAL A 140 -0.25 17.77 -10.08
C VAL A 140 -0.23 16.39 -10.73
N ARG A 141 -1.15 16.16 -11.66
CA ARG A 141 -1.31 14.87 -12.35
C ARG A 141 -0.90 14.99 -13.81
N GLN A 142 -0.20 13.97 -14.31
CA GLN A 142 0.10 13.85 -15.73
C GLN A 142 -1.20 13.79 -16.53
N THR A 143 -1.19 14.40 -17.72
CA THR A 143 -2.24 14.15 -18.70
C THR A 143 -2.16 12.70 -19.19
N PRO A 144 -3.23 12.11 -19.75
CA PRO A 144 -3.15 10.79 -20.34
C PRO A 144 -2.08 10.66 -21.44
N ALA A 145 -1.82 11.73 -22.21
CA ALA A 145 -0.77 11.74 -23.22
C ALA A 145 0.64 11.67 -22.61
N ASP A 146 0.92 12.51 -21.61
CA ASP A 146 2.22 12.50 -20.91
C ASP A 146 2.43 11.20 -20.15
N ALA A 147 1.36 10.65 -19.57
CA ALA A 147 1.39 9.37 -18.90
C ALA A 147 1.69 8.23 -19.87
N THR A 148 1.16 8.27 -21.08
CA THR A 148 1.45 7.29 -22.14
C THR A 148 2.93 7.31 -22.53
N ALA A 149 3.48 8.50 -22.81
CA ALA A 149 4.89 8.66 -23.15
C ALA A 149 5.82 8.25 -22.00
N GLY A 150 5.49 8.68 -20.77
CA GLY A 150 6.22 8.32 -19.55
C GLY A 150 6.20 6.81 -19.30
N LEU A 151 5.03 6.16 -19.46
CA LEU A 151 4.91 4.72 -19.27
C LEU A 151 5.77 3.96 -20.29
N HIS A 152 5.71 4.31 -21.58
CA HIS A 152 6.60 3.71 -22.58
C HIS A 152 8.09 3.82 -22.22
N THR A 153 8.50 4.97 -21.68
CA THR A 153 9.88 5.20 -21.23
C THR A 153 10.25 4.23 -20.10
N TYR A 154 9.42 4.14 -19.06
CA TYR A 154 9.67 3.26 -17.92
C TYR A 154 9.63 1.78 -18.28
N LEU A 155 8.67 1.37 -19.13
CA LEU A 155 8.61 0.00 -19.64
C LEU A 155 9.87 -0.35 -20.45
N GLY A 156 10.39 0.58 -21.26
CA GLY A 156 11.64 0.41 -22.00
C GLY A 156 12.87 0.27 -21.10
N TRP A 157 12.93 1.04 -20.01
CA TRP A 157 14.00 0.89 -19.02
C TRP A 157 13.94 -0.46 -18.32
N LEU A 158 12.75 -0.91 -17.91
CA LEU A 158 12.57 -2.21 -17.28
C LEU A 158 12.88 -3.37 -18.24
N GLU A 159 12.46 -3.28 -19.50
CA GLU A 159 12.80 -4.26 -20.55
C GLU A 159 14.31 -4.34 -20.79
N THR A 160 14.99 -3.18 -20.85
CA THR A 160 16.46 -3.11 -20.97
C THR A 160 17.13 -3.69 -19.73
N HIS A 161 16.59 -3.40 -18.54
CA HIS A 161 17.10 -3.92 -17.27
C HIS A 161 17.00 -5.45 -17.23
N LEU A 162 15.95 -6.04 -17.78
CA LEU A 162 15.75 -7.49 -17.87
C LEU A 162 16.51 -8.15 -19.03
N ALA A 163 17.28 -7.39 -19.84
CA ALA A 163 17.90 -7.90 -21.06
C ALA A 163 19.01 -8.92 -20.84
N ASP A 164 19.62 -8.97 -19.65
CA ASP A 164 20.66 -9.95 -19.32
C ASP A 164 20.12 -11.32 -18.88
N GLY A 165 18.80 -11.52 -18.96
CA GLY A 165 18.15 -12.79 -18.63
C GLY A 165 17.91 -13.02 -17.15
N ARG A 166 18.12 -12.02 -16.28
CA ARG A 166 17.76 -12.13 -14.87
C ARG A 166 16.28 -12.46 -14.66
N GLU A 167 16.01 -13.23 -13.62
CA GLU A 167 14.65 -13.67 -13.31
C GLU A 167 13.79 -12.57 -12.69
N PHE A 168 14.40 -11.72 -11.84
CA PHE A 168 13.77 -10.67 -11.06
C PHE A 168 14.51 -9.33 -11.20
N LEU A 169 13.90 -8.23 -10.74
CA LEU A 169 14.42 -6.86 -10.95
C LEU A 169 15.74 -6.60 -10.23
N VAL A 170 16.05 -7.40 -9.23
CA VAL A 170 17.32 -7.37 -8.52
C VAL A 170 17.94 -8.77 -8.58
N ARG A 171 19.27 -8.86 -8.48
CA ARG A 171 19.98 -10.14 -8.61
C ARG A 171 19.49 -11.12 -7.53
N GLY A 172 19.32 -12.39 -7.89
CA GLY A 172 18.90 -13.45 -6.98
C GLY A 172 17.39 -13.68 -7.02
N ALA A 173 16.76 -13.72 -5.85
CA ALA A 173 15.34 -13.96 -5.70
C ALA A 173 14.48 -12.69 -5.91
N ALA A 174 13.16 -12.87 -5.98
CA ALA A 174 12.22 -11.75 -5.94
C ALA A 174 12.41 -10.92 -4.67
N SER A 175 12.24 -9.60 -4.80
CA SER A 175 12.38 -8.65 -3.69
C SER A 175 11.19 -7.72 -3.62
N ILE A 176 11.18 -6.82 -2.63
CA ILE A 176 10.19 -5.74 -2.54
C ILE A 176 10.04 -4.94 -3.85
N ALA A 177 11.12 -4.77 -4.62
CA ALA A 177 11.08 -4.04 -5.88
C ALA A 177 10.15 -4.72 -6.89
N ASP A 178 10.18 -6.05 -6.94
CA ASP A 178 9.37 -6.82 -7.87
C ASP A 178 7.88 -6.61 -7.61
N PHE A 179 7.48 -6.70 -6.34
CA PHE A 179 6.08 -6.50 -5.94
C PHE A 179 5.62 -5.06 -6.15
N SER A 180 6.48 -4.06 -5.90
CA SER A 180 6.19 -2.65 -6.13
C SER A 180 6.00 -2.30 -7.62
N VAL A 181 6.81 -2.87 -8.52
CA VAL A 181 6.59 -2.69 -9.97
C VAL A 181 5.39 -3.49 -10.45
N ALA A 182 5.23 -4.73 -9.97
CA ALA A 182 4.21 -5.65 -10.47
C ALA A 182 2.79 -5.13 -10.24
N HIS A 183 2.50 -4.51 -9.09
CA HIS A 183 1.14 -3.98 -8.85
C HIS A 183 0.79 -2.80 -9.76
N CYS A 184 1.77 -1.99 -10.16
CA CYS A 184 1.58 -0.91 -11.12
C CYS A 184 1.16 -1.48 -12.48
N LEU A 185 1.86 -2.49 -12.98
CA LEU A 185 1.55 -3.14 -14.26
C LEU A 185 0.29 -4.01 -14.17
N TRP A 186 0.02 -4.59 -13.01
CA TRP A 186 -1.24 -5.28 -12.75
C TRP A 186 -2.44 -4.36 -12.93
N TYR A 187 -2.34 -3.09 -12.50
CA TYR A 187 -3.41 -2.12 -12.71
C TYR A 187 -3.66 -1.88 -14.21
N VAL A 188 -2.59 -1.74 -15.00
CA VAL A 188 -2.68 -1.62 -16.46
C VAL A 188 -3.37 -2.86 -17.08
N HIS A 189 -3.02 -4.06 -16.61
CA HIS A 189 -3.65 -5.31 -17.07
C HIS A 189 -5.16 -5.41 -16.83
N ARG A 190 -5.72 -4.62 -15.90
CA ARG A 190 -7.17 -4.58 -15.67
C ARG A 190 -7.95 -3.92 -16.80
N ALA A 191 -7.27 -3.23 -17.71
CA ALA A 191 -7.83 -2.67 -18.93
C ALA A 191 -7.24 -3.40 -20.14
N PRO A 192 -7.87 -4.48 -20.65
CA PRO A 192 -7.28 -5.35 -21.68
C PRO A 192 -6.78 -4.62 -22.93
N GLU A 193 -7.52 -3.62 -23.41
CA GLU A 193 -7.11 -2.82 -24.57
C GLU A 193 -5.86 -1.98 -24.31
N LEU A 194 -5.69 -1.48 -23.08
CA LEU A 194 -4.49 -0.72 -22.69
C LEU A 194 -3.33 -1.63 -22.28
N ALA A 195 -3.62 -2.86 -21.85
CA ALA A 195 -2.60 -3.85 -21.51
C ALA A 195 -1.70 -4.21 -22.71
N LYS A 196 -2.18 -4.02 -23.95
CA LYS A 196 -1.42 -4.21 -25.20
C LYS A 196 -0.15 -3.36 -25.29
N ILE A 197 -0.01 -2.31 -24.48
CA ILE A 197 1.27 -1.59 -24.37
C ILE A 197 2.44 -2.51 -23.99
N LEU A 198 2.16 -3.59 -23.25
CA LEU A 198 3.16 -4.56 -22.81
C LEU A 198 3.65 -5.48 -23.94
N ASP A 199 2.94 -5.55 -25.08
CA ASP A 199 3.31 -6.40 -26.22
C ASP A 199 4.68 -6.04 -26.82
N GLY A 200 5.10 -4.76 -26.68
CA GLY A 200 6.42 -4.27 -27.07
C GLY A 200 7.56 -4.63 -26.10
N TYR A 201 7.25 -5.26 -24.96
CA TYR A 201 8.18 -5.51 -23.85
C TYR A 201 8.10 -6.98 -23.39
N PRO A 202 8.58 -7.94 -24.20
CA PRO A 202 8.38 -9.36 -23.95
C PRO A 202 9.10 -9.88 -22.69
N LYS A 203 10.28 -9.37 -22.35
CA LYS A 203 10.99 -9.80 -21.13
C LYS A 203 10.27 -9.30 -19.90
N LEU A 204 9.78 -8.06 -19.95
CA LEU A 204 8.96 -7.49 -18.90
C LEU A 204 7.65 -8.26 -18.72
N SER A 205 6.98 -8.62 -19.81
CA SER A 205 5.77 -9.44 -19.76
C SER A 205 6.03 -10.82 -19.14
N ALA A 206 7.12 -11.48 -19.51
CA ALA A 206 7.52 -12.76 -18.92
C ALA A 206 7.87 -12.61 -17.43
N TRP A 207 8.57 -11.54 -17.05
CA TRP A 207 8.85 -11.20 -15.65
C TRP A 207 7.57 -11.01 -14.84
N LEU A 208 6.60 -10.26 -15.36
CA LEU A 208 5.35 -9.99 -14.66
C LEU A 208 4.56 -11.29 -14.43
N GLN A 209 4.56 -12.21 -15.40
CA GLN A 209 3.95 -13.52 -15.23
C GLN A 209 4.61 -14.33 -14.11
N ARG A 210 5.95 -14.32 -14.00
CA ARG A 210 6.67 -14.96 -12.89
C ARG A 210 6.26 -14.39 -11.53
N VAL A 211 6.22 -13.07 -11.38
CA VAL A 211 5.83 -12.43 -10.12
C VAL A 211 4.37 -12.74 -9.76
N ARG A 212 3.46 -12.74 -10.75
CA ARG A 212 2.05 -13.09 -10.52
C ARG A 212 1.84 -14.56 -10.14
N ALA A 213 2.74 -15.45 -10.56
CA ALA A 213 2.67 -16.87 -10.26
C ALA A 213 2.91 -17.20 -8.78
N PHE A 214 3.45 -16.27 -7.97
CA PHE A 214 3.50 -16.42 -6.52
C PHE A 214 2.11 -16.55 -5.87
N GLY A 215 1.06 -16.12 -6.55
CA GLY A 215 -0.31 -16.21 -6.03
C GLY A 215 -0.50 -15.34 -4.79
N HIS A 216 -1.54 -15.64 -4.00
CA HIS A 216 -1.97 -14.80 -2.88
C HIS A 216 -1.90 -15.48 -1.51
N GLY A 217 -1.25 -16.64 -1.42
CA GLY A 217 -1.23 -17.47 -0.22
C GLY A 217 -2.61 -18.04 0.10
N GLU A 218 -2.86 -18.41 1.36
CA GLU A 218 -4.13 -18.98 1.79
C GLU A 218 -4.98 -17.95 2.53
N SER A 219 -6.09 -17.53 1.94
CA SER A 219 -6.96 -16.52 2.56
C SER A 219 -8.27 -17.11 3.06
N THR A 220 -8.70 -16.72 4.27
CA THR A 220 -10.03 -17.04 4.79
C THR A 220 -10.81 -15.75 5.06
N PRO A 221 -12.04 -15.59 4.56
CA PRO A 221 -12.87 -14.40 4.82
C PRO A 221 -13.07 -14.10 6.32
N MET A 222 -13.19 -12.82 6.64
CA MET A 222 -13.53 -12.31 7.97
C MET A 222 -14.39 -11.05 7.81
N THR A 223 -15.39 -10.88 8.67
CA THR A 223 -16.19 -9.66 8.70
C THR A 223 -15.42 -8.52 9.39
N SER A 224 -15.69 -7.28 8.99
CA SER A 224 -15.11 -6.10 9.65
C SER A 224 -15.46 -6.05 11.14
N ALA A 225 -16.69 -6.42 11.51
CA ALA A 225 -17.13 -6.52 12.91
C ALA A 225 -16.28 -7.51 13.73
N ALA A 226 -15.94 -8.69 13.18
CA ALA A 226 -15.08 -9.65 13.87
C ALA A 226 -13.65 -9.11 14.05
N SER A 227 -13.14 -8.35 13.07
CA SER A 227 -11.82 -7.73 13.17
C SER A 227 -11.76 -6.63 14.25
N LEU A 228 -12.85 -5.88 14.44
CA LEU A 228 -12.98 -4.89 15.53
C LEU A 228 -13.02 -5.57 16.90
N ASP A 229 -13.78 -6.67 17.01
CA ASP A 229 -13.84 -7.46 18.24
C ASP A 229 -12.47 -8.02 18.65
N ILE A 230 -11.66 -8.46 17.66
CA ILE A 230 -10.28 -8.88 17.89
C ILE A 230 -9.42 -7.74 18.44
N ALA A 231 -9.52 -6.53 17.88
CA ALA A 231 -8.79 -5.37 18.39
C ALA A 231 -9.22 -5.02 19.82
N ALA A 232 -10.54 -4.94 20.07
CA ALA A 232 -11.07 -4.53 21.37
C ALA A 232 -10.75 -5.52 22.51
N LYS A 233 -10.56 -6.81 22.19
CA LYS A 233 -10.21 -7.87 23.16
C LYS A 233 -8.71 -8.11 23.28
N ALA A 234 -7.88 -7.50 22.44
CA ALA A 234 -6.43 -7.63 22.55
C ALA A 234 -5.95 -7.05 23.89
N LYS A 235 -5.02 -7.75 24.54
CA LYS A 235 -4.50 -7.37 25.87
C LYS A 235 -3.12 -6.74 25.81
N GLU A 236 -2.45 -6.88 24.68
CA GLU A 236 -1.06 -6.51 24.47
C GLU A 236 -0.94 -5.86 23.10
N HIS A 237 0.03 -4.96 23.00
CA HIS A 237 0.47 -4.30 21.78
C HIS A 237 1.89 -4.76 21.45
N ALA A 238 2.31 -4.54 20.20
CA ALA A 238 3.68 -4.78 19.80
C ALA A 238 4.64 -3.93 20.66
N PRO A 239 5.83 -4.44 21.02
CA PRO A 239 6.80 -3.65 21.75
C PRO A 239 7.23 -2.44 20.92
N THR A 240 7.32 -1.28 21.56
CA THR A 240 7.73 -0.02 20.95
C THR A 240 8.95 0.56 21.67
N GLU A 241 9.70 1.38 20.96
CA GLU A 241 10.80 2.16 21.52
C GLU A 241 10.74 3.61 21.02
N ILE A 242 11.39 4.53 21.74
CA ILE A 242 11.51 5.93 21.37
C ILE A 242 13.00 6.25 21.24
N GLU A 243 13.49 6.32 20.01
CA GLU A 243 14.85 6.74 19.70
C GLU A 243 15.05 8.23 20.03
N ALA A 244 16.11 8.53 20.77
CA ALA A 244 16.47 9.90 21.10
C ALA A 244 16.87 10.71 19.85
N GLY A 245 16.57 12.01 19.85
CA GLY A 245 17.03 12.95 18.81
C GLY A 245 16.17 13.01 17.55
N LEU A 246 14.99 12.37 17.53
CA LEU A 246 14.07 12.42 16.38
C LEU A 246 12.99 13.51 16.46
N GLY A 247 13.10 14.42 17.45
CA GLY A 247 12.32 15.65 17.56
C GLY A 247 10.98 15.56 18.29
N PHE A 248 10.63 14.40 18.85
CA PHE A 248 9.41 14.18 19.64
C PHE A 248 9.73 13.26 20.83
N ALA A 249 8.90 13.32 21.87
CA ALA A 249 9.05 12.57 23.11
C ALA A 249 7.87 11.60 23.35
N ALA A 250 8.14 10.52 24.07
CA ALA A 250 7.11 9.58 24.52
C ALA A 250 5.98 10.33 25.24
N GLY A 251 4.73 10.03 24.90
CA GLY A 251 3.56 10.68 25.49
C GLY A 251 3.12 11.97 24.80
N ASP A 252 3.86 12.49 23.81
CA ASP A 252 3.43 13.66 23.05
C ASP A 252 2.09 13.41 22.35
N ALA A 253 1.15 14.35 22.47
CA ALA A 253 -0.05 14.38 21.64
C ALA A 253 0.34 14.85 20.24
N ILE A 254 0.24 13.96 19.25
CA ILE A 254 0.67 14.21 17.87
C ILE A 254 -0.41 13.84 16.86
N THR A 255 -0.20 14.29 15.63
CA THR A 255 -0.89 13.79 14.44
C THR A 255 0.12 13.21 13.48
N VAL A 256 -0.25 12.11 12.82
CA VAL A 256 0.51 11.49 11.74
C VAL A 256 -0.31 11.56 10.45
N MET A 257 0.29 12.03 9.35
CA MET A 257 -0.43 12.28 8.10
C MET A 257 0.44 11.97 6.88
N PRO A 258 -0.09 11.33 5.83
CA PRO A 258 0.63 11.18 4.55
C PRO A 258 1.00 12.56 3.96
N VAL A 259 2.16 12.66 3.32
CA VAL A 259 2.62 13.91 2.68
C VAL A 259 2.25 14.00 1.20
N ASP A 260 1.82 12.91 0.59
CA ASP A 260 1.56 12.81 -0.85
C ASP A 260 0.09 13.08 -1.19
N TYR A 261 -0.81 12.19 -0.77
CA TYR A 261 -2.25 12.19 -1.06
C TYR A 261 -3.01 11.51 0.09
N GLY A 262 -4.34 11.68 0.15
CA GLY A 262 -5.12 11.17 1.28
C GLY A 262 -4.61 11.71 2.61
N ARG A 263 -4.39 13.03 2.65
CA ARG A 263 -3.77 13.76 3.76
C ARG A 263 -4.75 13.95 4.93
N ASP A 264 -5.30 12.85 5.43
CA ASP A 264 -6.14 12.82 6.62
C ASP A 264 -5.23 12.64 7.86
N PRO A 265 -5.13 13.63 8.77
CA PRO A 265 -4.30 13.50 9.95
C PRO A 265 -4.93 12.52 10.95
N VAL A 266 -4.12 11.61 11.50
CA VAL A 266 -4.53 10.67 12.53
C VAL A 266 -3.98 11.14 13.88
N PRO A 267 -4.84 11.58 14.83
CA PRO A 267 -4.40 11.98 16.16
C PRO A 267 -4.15 10.78 17.07
N GLY A 268 -3.18 10.92 17.98
CA GLY A 268 -2.93 9.95 19.03
C GLY A 268 -1.77 10.36 19.93
N THR A 269 -1.51 9.53 20.94
CA THR A 269 -0.39 9.70 21.87
C THR A 269 0.82 8.95 21.33
N LEU A 270 1.98 9.61 21.21
CA LEU A 270 3.19 8.98 20.70
C LEU A 270 3.70 7.90 21.68
N VAL A 271 3.73 6.65 21.24
CA VAL A 271 4.19 5.49 22.03
C VAL A 271 5.38 4.76 21.40
N GLY A 272 5.69 5.02 20.13
CA GLY A 272 6.87 4.48 19.46
C GLY A 272 7.40 5.43 18.38
N LEU A 273 8.72 5.56 18.29
CA LEU A 273 9.40 6.46 17.36
C LEU A 273 10.80 5.93 17.03
N THR A 274 10.96 5.46 15.80
CA THR A 274 12.28 5.10 15.25
C THR A 274 12.54 5.94 14.00
N ARG A 275 13.71 5.76 13.38
CA ARG A 275 13.97 6.33 12.03
C ARG A 275 13.05 5.78 10.95
N HIS A 276 12.41 4.65 11.21
CA HIS A 276 11.65 3.88 10.23
C HIS A 276 10.14 3.89 10.47
N GLU A 277 9.71 4.05 11.71
CA GLU A 277 8.34 3.89 12.15
C GLU A 277 7.93 4.95 13.18
N VAL A 278 6.66 5.33 13.17
CA VAL A 278 5.99 6.06 14.25
C VAL A 278 4.75 5.26 14.66
N VAL A 279 4.55 5.14 15.97
CA VAL A 279 3.43 4.42 16.58
C VAL A 279 2.68 5.37 17.49
N ILE A 280 1.38 5.50 17.25
CA ILE A 280 0.48 6.28 18.09
C ILE A 280 -0.54 5.37 18.78
N GLU A 281 -0.74 5.58 20.06
CA GLU A 281 -1.85 5.00 20.81
C GLU A 281 -3.09 5.87 20.65
N ARG A 282 -4.21 5.24 20.37
CA ARG A 282 -5.52 5.89 20.38
C ARG A 282 -6.59 4.98 20.95
N ARG A 283 -7.65 5.59 21.47
CA ARG A 283 -8.82 4.89 21.99
C ARG A 283 -10.03 5.14 21.09
N ASP A 284 -10.73 4.07 20.78
CA ASP A 284 -11.97 4.05 20.01
C ASP A 284 -13.06 3.29 20.77
N GLU A 285 -14.32 3.72 20.66
CA GLU A 285 -15.43 3.07 21.38
C GLU A 285 -15.66 1.62 20.92
N ARG A 286 -15.37 1.32 19.65
CA ARG A 286 -15.66 0.02 19.03
C ARG A 286 -14.42 -0.87 18.97
N ALA A 287 -13.23 -0.28 18.78
CA ALA A 287 -11.97 -1.01 18.66
C ALA A 287 -11.13 -1.06 19.95
N GLY A 288 -11.53 -0.35 21.02
CA GLY A 288 -10.75 -0.28 22.25
C GLY A 288 -9.48 0.57 22.10
N THR A 289 -8.42 0.22 22.80
CA THR A 289 -7.11 0.87 22.68
C THR A 289 -6.30 0.19 21.57
N VAL A 290 -5.93 0.94 20.54
CA VAL A 290 -5.15 0.45 19.40
C VAL A 290 -3.85 1.24 19.24
N HIS A 291 -2.81 0.55 18.81
CA HIS A 291 -1.57 1.17 18.33
C HIS A 291 -1.64 1.24 16.80
N VAL A 292 -1.50 2.43 16.25
CA VAL A 292 -1.50 2.65 14.80
C VAL A 292 -0.09 3.01 14.37
N HIS A 293 0.45 2.19 13.48
CA HIS A 293 1.82 2.23 13.03
C HIS A 293 1.89 2.80 11.61
N PHE A 294 2.80 3.74 11.40
CA PHE A 294 3.07 4.34 10.10
C PHE A 294 4.57 4.33 9.81
N PRO A 295 4.99 4.17 8.54
CA PRO A 295 6.38 4.41 8.20
C PRO A 295 6.70 5.91 8.37
N ARG A 296 7.95 6.23 8.73
CA ARG A 296 8.43 7.63 8.78
C ARG A 296 8.52 8.26 7.40
N LEU A 297 8.96 7.50 6.41
CA LEU A 297 9.03 7.96 5.03
C LEU A 297 7.63 8.07 4.44
N GLY A 298 7.33 9.21 3.80
CA GLY A 298 6.01 9.47 3.21
C GLY A 298 4.97 10.02 4.19
N PHE A 299 5.33 10.20 5.47
CA PHE A 299 4.45 10.73 6.51
C PHE A 299 5.08 11.91 7.24
N GLN A 300 4.22 12.79 7.74
CA GLN A 300 4.58 13.94 8.56
C GLN A 300 3.98 13.77 9.95
N ILE A 301 4.79 14.11 10.96
CA ILE A 301 4.38 14.19 12.35
C ILE A 301 4.27 15.66 12.74
N LYS A 302 3.21 16.04 13.47
CA LYS A 302 3.06 17.36 14.09
C LYS A 302 2.53 17.19 15.50
N HIS A 303 2.91 18.08 16.43
CA HIS A 303 2.17 18.21 17.68
C HIS A 303 0.71 18.53 17.37
N GLN A 304 -0.21 17.94 18.13
CA GLN A 304 -1.60 18.29 18.04
C GLN A 304 -1.77 19.74 18.51
N GLU A 305 -2.35 20.58 17.67
CA GLU A 305 -2.66 21.96 18.06
C GLU A 305 -3.65 21.91 19.24
N GLN A 306 -3.27 22.49 20.37
CA GLN A 306 -4.21 22.72 21.46
C GLN A 306 -5.25 23.72 20.94
N SER A 307 -6.52 23.30 20.88
CA SER A 307 -7.61 24.21 20.58
C SER A 307 -7.55 25.38 21.58
N LYS A 308 -7.30 26.58 21.06
CA LYS A 308 -7.43 27.83 21.83
C LYS A 308 -8.89 28.11 22.16
#